data_AF-A0A926YUU0-F1
#
_entry.id   AF-A0A926YUU0-F1
#
_cell.length_a   1.000
_cell.length_b   1.000
_cell.length_c   1.000
_cell.angle_alpha   90.00
_cell.angle_beta   90.00
_cell.angle_gamma   90.00
#
_symmetry.space_group_name_H-M   'P 1'
#
loop_
_entity.id
_entity.type
_entity.pdbx_description
1 polymer ?
#
loop_
_entity_poly.entity_id
_entity_poly.type
_entity_poly.pdbx_seq_one_letter_code
_entity_poly.pdbx_strand_id
1 'polypeptide(L)'
;MSSSQVAPKRESSRILSPPAAKQMFIKTFKEICGSGASRHRIFSDWLECAAIALHQLPYHAQEFEKDKAYHRLEQIYLDRIQPYKLEQLHGFSHLLSITMLALQEPCCDFLGEIYAELELAKAHAGQFFTPYPVSRTMAMLCMGDLKTAIAQQGIVTIEEPAVGSGGCLVAAAQAAYKQHIDPRCSLQMRAVDIDRDCFNMTYIQLSCLGLQAIVSHGNTLTLETWEARPTMQLRCFWQWMDETGLSRVVWMHRLMQQALDLEAPAVTANPASAPAQLPTYKQPSRKTKKPSRKPELQLSLTLLEPEDLTSARSSPQPRSPKLPTEQFQPAPIAQLSLLP
;
A
#
# COMPACT_ATOMS: atom_id res chain seq x y z
N MET A 1 43.92 -5.58 43.65
CA MET A 1 43.72 -4.72 42.46
C MET A 1 42.58 -5.32 41.65
N SER A 2 41.36 -4.82 41.85
CA SER A 2 40.16 -5.27 41.16
C SER A 2 39.89 -4.31 40.00
N SER A 3 40.00 -4.78 38.76
CA SER A 3 39.65 -4.01 37.58
C SER A 3 38.18 -4.24 37.26
N SER A 4 37.34 -3.29 37.65
CA SER A 4 35.96 -3.19 37.16
C SER A 4 35.98 -2.81 35.68
N GLN A 5 35.67 -3.78 34.80
CA GLN A 5 35.31 -3.48 33.42
C GLN A 5 33.91 -2.85 33.42
N VAL A 6 33.86 -1.56 33.09
CA VAL A 6 32.61 -0.84 32.81
C VAL A 6 32.16 -1.25 31.41
N ALA A 7 31.03 -1.97 31.33
CA ALA A 7 30.37 -2.27 30.06
C ALA A 7 29.94 -0.97 29.34
N PRO A 8 30.06 -0.89 28.01
CA PRO A 8 29.70 0.31 27.28
C PRO A 8 28.19 0.53 27.37
N LYS A 9 27.78 1.71 27.87
CA LYS A 9 26.39 2.17 27.79
C LYS A 9 26.02 2.25 26.30
N ARG A 10 25.07 1.43 25.85
CA ARG A 10 24.36 1.65 24.59
C ARG A 10 23.72 3.03 24.68
N GLU A 11 24.25 4.02 23.97
CA GLU A 11 23.52 5.26 23.71
C GLU A 11 22.24 4.86 22.98
N SER A 12 21.10 4.98 23.67
CA SER A 12 19.80 4.95 23.04
C SER A 12 19.75 6.09 22.05
N SER A 13 19.93 5.80 20.76
CA SER A 13 19.52 6.70 19.68
C SER A 13 18.13 7.20 20.05
N ARG A 14 17.94 8.52 20.19
CA ARG A 14 16.65 9.10 20.55
C ARG A 14 15.67 8.83 19.41
N ILE A 15 14.96 7.70 19.49
CA ILE A 15 13.86 7.38 18.58
C ILE A 15 12.84 8.52 18.74
N LEU A 16 12.49 9.18 17.64
CA LEU A 16 11.50 10.24 17.63
C LEU A 16 10.15 9.62 18.00
N SER A 17 9.59 9.98 19.17
CA SER A 17 8.29 9.43 19.59
C SER A 17 7.21 9.74 18.53
N PRO A 18 6.19 8.87 18.35
CA PRO A 18 5.14 9.10 17.34
C PRO A 18 4.44 10.47 17.45
N PRO A 19 4.10 10.98 18.66
CA PRO A 19 3.54 12.32 18.80
C PRO A 19 4.50 13.43 18.35
N ALA A 20 5.80 13.30 18.66
CA ALA A 20 6.82 14.26 18.24
C ALA A 20 7.02 14.25 16.73
N ALA A 21 7.04 13.06 16.10
CA ALA A 21 7.11 12.91 14.65
C ALA A 21 5.91 13.57 13.96
N LYS A 22 4.70 13.36 14.52
CA LYS A 22 3.47 13.96 14.00
C LYS A 22 3.51 15.49 14.06
N GLN A 23 3.92 16.05 15.20
CA GLN A 23 4.05 17.51 15.35
C GLN A 23 5.11 18.10 14.42
N MET A 24 6.24 17.41 14.25
CA MET A 24 7.29 17.82 13.32
C MET A 24 6.79 17.80 11.87
N PHE A 25 6.08 16.74 11.48
CA PHE A 25 5.47 16.64 10.15
C PHE A 25 4.50 17.79 9.89
N ILE A 26 3.54 18.03 10.80
CA ILE A 26 2.53 19.08 10.64
C ILE A 26 3.18 20.46 10.55
N LYS A 27 4.21 20.72 11.36
CA LYS A 27 4.96 21.98 11.33
C LYS A 27 5.62 22.18 9.97
N THR A 28 6.40 21.20 9.51
CA THR A 28 7.08 21.28 8.21
C THR A 28 6.09 21.38 7.06
N PHE A 29 4.97 20.66 7.11
CA PHE A 29 3.93 20.75 6.09
C PHE A 29 3.30 22.16 6.01
N LYS A 30 3.04 22.80 7.17
CA LYS A 30 2.54 24.18 7.23
C LYS A 30 3.55 25.18 6.65
N GLU A 31 4.85 24.98 6.91
CA GLU A 31 5.92 25.81 6.33
C GLU A 31 5.96 25.72 4.80
N ILE A 32 5.74 24.53 4.23
CA ILE A 32 5.69 24.30 2.77
C ILE A 32 4.48 24.97 2.12
N CYS A 33 3.32 24.94 2.80
CA CYS A 33 2.06 25.48 2.27
C CYS A 33 2.05 27.00 2.10
N GLY A 34 2.77 27.72 2.97
CA GLY A 34 2.69 29.19 3.01
C GLY A 34 1.26 29.71 3.18
N SER A 35 1.00 30.94 2.73
CA SER A 35 -0.25 31.66 3.01
C SER A 35 -1.35 31.52 1.95
N GLY A 36 -1.10 30.88 0.80
CA GLY A 36 -2.00 30.96 -0.36
C GLY A 36 -2.18 29.69 -1.21
N ALA A 37 -1.50 28.60 -0.90
CA ALA A 37 -1.61 27.37 -1.67
C ALA A 37 -2.65 26.40 -1.08
N SER A 38 -3.29 25.59 -1.94
CA SER A 38 -4.22 24.55 -1.51
C SER A 38 -3.48 23.46 -0.72
N ARG A 39 -3.70 23.41 0.60
CA ARG A 39 -3.14 22.39 1.49
C ARG A 39 -3.37 20.98 0.95
N HIS A 40 -4.60 20.69 0.52
CA HIS A 40 -4.93 19.39 -0.06
C HIS A 40 -4.08 19.09 -1.29
N ARG A 41 -3.95 20.04 -2.23
CA ARG A 41 -3.14 19.82 -3.44
C ARG A 41 -1.68 19.53 -3.12
N ILE A 42 -1.09 20.29 -2.20
CA ILE A 42 0.30 20.10 -1.78
C ILE A 42 0.49 18.73 -1.14
N PHE A 43 -0.45 18.31 -0.28
CA PHE A 43 -0.39 16.99 0.34
C PHE A 43 -0.52 15.87 -0.71
N SER A 44 -1.47 15.97 -1.65
CA SER A 44 -1.63 14.99 -2.73
C SER A 44 -0.40 14.92 -3.64
N ASP A 45 0.18 16.06 -4.02
CA ASP A 45 1.40 16.09 -4.84
C ASP A 45 2.59 15.49 -4.08
N TRP A 46 2.73 15.79 -2.77
CA TRP A 46 3.75 15.18 -1.91
C TRP A 46 3.57 13.66 -1.80
N LEU A 47 2.35 13.16 -1.58
CA LEU A 47 2.04 11.73 -1.53
C LEU A 47 2.45 11.03 -2.83
N GLU A 48 2.12 11.61 -3.99
CA GLU A 48 2.50 11.04 -5.28
C GLU A 48 4.02 11.00 -5.44
N CYS A 49 4.72 12.09 -5.10
CA CYS A 49 6.18 12.17 -5.18
C CYS A 49 6.86 11.15 -4.24
N ALA A 50 6.38 11.05 -2.99
CA ALA A 50 6.91 10.13 -1.99
C ALA A 50 6.70 8.66 -2.39
N ALA A 51 5.50 8.32 -2.87
CA ALA A 51 5.19 6.98 -3.34
C ALA A 51 6.07 6.58 -4.54
N ILE A 52 6.26 7.49 -5.51
CA ILE A 52 7.11 7.24 -6.67
C ILE A 52 8.58 7.07 -6.24
N ALA A 53 9.09 7.97 -5.39
CA ALA A 53 10.48 7.89 -4.90
C ALA A 53 10.76 6.54 -4.22
N LEU A 54 9.85 6.07 -3.35
CA LEU A 54 9.96 4.76 -2.71
C LEU A 54 9.90 3.60 -3.72
N HIS A 55 8.98 3.66 -4.68
CA HIS A 55 8.84 2.64 -5.73
C HIS A 55 10.10 2.55 -6.61
N GLN A 56 10.76 3.68 -6.85
CA GLN A 56 11.92 3.78 -7.72
C GLN A 56 13.24 3.35 -7.06
N LEU A 57 13.28 3.21 -5.72
CA LEU A 57 14.50 2.88 -4.96
C LEU A 57 15.31 1.71 -5.57
N PRO A 58 14.72 0.55 -5.90
CA PRO A 58 15.49 -0.56 -6.46
C PRO A 58 16.11 -0.28 -7.82
N TYR A 59 15.47 0.56 -8.64
CA TYR A 59 16.03 0.96 -9.94
C TYR A 59 17.25 1.87 -9.74
N HIS A 60 17.23 2.74 -8.73
CA HIS A 60 18.37 3.59 -8.38
C HIS A 60 19.51 2.80 -7.71
N ALA A 61 19.16 1.75 -6.97
CA ALA A 61 20.11 0.80 -6.39
C ALA A 61 20.71 -0.17 -7.41
N GLN A 62 20.28 -0.13 -8.68
CA GLN A 62 20.71 -1.04 -9.75
C GLN A 62 20.29 -2.51 -9.54
N GLU A 63 19.30 -2.75 -8.68
CA GLU A 63 18.71 -4.08 -8.46
C GLU A 63 17.72 -4.44 -9.59
N PHE A 64 17.12 -3.42 -10.22
CA PHE A 64 16.22 -3.60 -11.36
C PHE A 64 16.59 -2.70 -12.54
N GLU A 65 16.39 -3.22 -13.75
CA GLU A 65 16.51 -2.43 -14.98
C GLU A 65 15.41 -1.38 -15.10
N LYS A 66 15.76 -0.21 -15.62
CA LYS A 66 14.81 0.90 -15.84
C LYS A 66 13.87 0.57 -17.00
N ASP A 67 12.71 0.04 -16.66
CA ASP A 67 11.67 -0.36 -17.59
C ASP A 67 10.72 0.80 -17.99
N LYS A 68 9.66 0.48 -18.74
CA LYS A 68 8.63 1.46 -19.13
C LYS A 68 7.88 2.04 -17.92
N ALA A 69 7.69 1.28 -16.85
CA ALA A 69 7.02 1.75 -15.65
C ALA A 69 7.87 2.79 -14.92
N TYR A 70 9.20 2.56 -14.84
CA TYR A 70 10.14 3.54 -14.31
C TYR A 70 10.01 4.88 -15.03
N HIS A 71 10.10 4.90 -16.37
CA HIS A 71 10.02 6.15 -17.14
C HIS A 71 8.66 6.85 -17.02
N ARG A 72 7.56 6.08 -16.97
CA ARG A 72 6.21 6.65 -16.75
C ARG A 72 6.12 7.34 -15.39
N LEU A 73 6.58 6.68 -14.33
CA LEU A 73 6.52 7.23 -12.97
C LEU A 73 7.48 8.41 -12.80
N GLU A 74 8.67 8.35 -13.41
CA GLU A 74 9.63 9.46 -13.44
C GLU A 74 8.99 10.72 -14.05
N GLN A 75 8.30 10.57 -15.19
CA GLN A 75 7.62 11.71 -15.81
C GLN A 75 6.53 12.30 -14.90
N ILE A 76 5.73 11.45 -14.25
CA ILE A 76 4.71 11.89 -13.29
C ILE A 76 5.37 12.66 -12.14
N TYR A 77 6.47 12.15 -11.60
CA TYR A 77 7.23 12.83 -10.54
C TYR A 77 7.71 14.21 -11.00
N LEU A 78 8.34 14.31 -12.18
CA LEU A 78 8.84 15.56 -12.74
C LEU A 78 7.71 16.58 -12.99
N ASP A 79 6.57 16.13 -13.51
CA ASP A 79 5.40 16.97 -13.73
C ASP A 79 4.82 17.51 -12.41
N ARG A 80 4.84 16.69 -11.35
CA ARG A 80 4.32 17.06 -10.02
C ARG A 80 5.21 18.08 -9.32
N ILE A 81 6.53 17.97 -9.45
CA ILE A 81 7.47 18.88 -8.76
C ILE A 81 7.63 20.23 -9.46
N GLN A 82 7.30 20.32 -10.76
CA GLN A 82 7.50 21.52 -11.58
C GLN A 82 6.98 22.84 -10.96
N PRO A 83 5.81 22.88 -10.29
CA PRO A 83 5.29 24.11 -9.69
C PRO A 83 5.98 24.55 -8.39
N TYR A 84 6.84 23.72 -7.81
CA TYR A 84 7.41 23.91 -6.48
C TYR A 84 8.83 24.48 -6.54
N LYS A 85 9.15 25.36 -5.58
CA LYS A 85 10.52 25.88 -5.41
C LYS A 85 11.42 24.85 -4.73
N LEU A 86 12.73 25.00 -4.89
CA LEU A 86 13.72 24.11 -4.30
C LEU A 86 13.55 23.95 -2.77
N GLU A 87 13.23 25.03 -2.06
CA GLU A 87 13.01 24.99 -0.61
C GLU A 87 11.78 24.15 -0.23
N GLN A 88 10.71 24.20 -1.04
CA GLN A 88 9.53 23.37 -0.85
C GLN A 88 9.83 21.90 -1.14
N LEU A 89 10.65 21.62 -2.15
CA LEU A 89 11.10 20.25 -2.47
C LEU A 89 12.02 19.67 -1.39
N HIS A 90 12.89 20.47 -0.78
CA HIS A 90 13.60 20.06 0.44
C HIS A 90 12.62 19.72 1.57
N GLY A 91 11.55 20.51 1.71
CA GLY A 91 10.44 20.20 2.61
C GLY A 91 9.78 18.85 2.30
N PHE A 92 9.53 18.53 1.03
CA PHE A 92 8.98 17.23 0.61
C PHE A 92 9.88 16.06 1.03
N SER A 93 11.19 16.18 0.80
CA SER A 93 12.17 15.18 1.24
C SER A 93 12.20 15.04 2.77
N HIS A 94 12.08 16.15 3.50
CA HIS A 94 12.04 16.14 4.97
C HIS A 94 10.75 15.49 5.51
N LEU A 95 9.59 15.73 4.88
CA LEU A 95 8.35 15.04 5.25
C LEU A 95 8.45 13.52 5.03
N LEU A 96 9.09 13.07 3.94
CA LEU A 96 9.33 11.65 3.70
C LEU A 96 10.25 11.06 4.77
N SER A 97 11.33 11.74 5.16
CA SER A 97 12.22 11.24 6.20
C SER A 97 11.55 11.13 7.57
N ILE A 98 10.72 12.13 7.95
CA ILE A 98 9.90 12.07 9.17
C ILE A 98 8.96 10.87 9.12
N THR A 99 8.31 10.64 7.98
CA THR A 99 7.38 9.51 7.78
C THR A 99 8.10 8.17 7.94
N MET A 100 9.28 8.00 7.33
CA MET A 100 10.09 6.79 7.46
C MET A 100 10.52 6.55 8.91
N LEU A 101 10.92 7.60 9.63
CA LEU A 101 11.29 7.50 11.05
C LEU A 101 10.09 7.14 11.94
N ALA A 102 8.92 7.73 11.67
CA ALA A 102 7.69 7.44 12.42
C ALA A 102 7.22 5.98 12.25
N LEU A 103 7.55 5.35 11.11
CA LEU A 103 7.13 4.00 10.74
C LEU A 103 8.19 2.91 11.00
N GLN A 104 9.29 3.20 11.71
CA GLN A 104 10.31 2.18 12.02
C GLN A 104 9.80 1.04 12.91
N GLU A 105 8.81 1.32 13.75
CA GLU A 105 8.05 0.30 14.47
C GLU A 105 6.55 0.55 14.21
N PRO A 106 5.75 -0.46 13.85
CA PRO A 106 4.32 -0.29 13.60
C PRO A 106 3.59 0.09 14.89
N CYS A 107 3.52 1.38 15.13
CA CYS A 107 2.93 1.97 16.30
C CYS A 107 1.54 2.57 15.99
N CYS A 108 1.33 3.08 14.77
CA CYS A 108 0.09 3.73 14.37
C CYS A 108 -0.09 3.83 12.84
N ASP A 109 -1.31 4.17 12.43
CA ASP A 109 -1.63 4.69 11.09
C ASP A 109 -1.18 6.16 10.99
N PHE A 110 0.12 6.37 10.83
CA PHE A 110 0.74 7.69 10.89
C PHE A 110 0.17 8.66 9.85
N LEU A 111 0.08 8.24 8.59
CA LEU A 111 -0.43 9.11 7.53
C LEU A 111 -1.94 9.32 7.64
N GLY A 112 -2.71 8.32 8.06
CA GLY A 112 -4.13 8.48 8.34
C GLY A 112 -4.40 9.46 9.49
N GLU A 113 -3.61 9.40 10.56
CA GLU A 113 -3.70 10.37 11.67
C GLU A 113 -3.35 11.79 11.22
N ILE A 114 -2.29 11.97 10.43
CA ILE A 114 -1.93 13.27 9.84
C ILE A 114 -3.05 13.80 8.94
N TYR A 115 -3.60 12.95 8.08
CA TYR A 115 -4.65 13.32 7.12
C TYR A 115 -5.93 13.75 7.84
N ALA A 116 -6.28 13.07 8.93
CA ALA A 116 -7.38 13.45 9.80
C ALA A 116 -7.11 14.76 10.55
N GLU A 117 -5.93 14.92 11.17
CA GLU A 117 -5.58 16.11 11.96
C GLU A 117 -5.45 17.39 11.11
N LEU A 118 -5.05 17.25 9.84
CA LEU A 118 -5.00 18.35 8.89
C LEU A 118 -6.36 18.66 8.24
N GLU A 119 -7.41 17.87 8.56
CA GLU A 119 -8.76 17.94 7.99
C GLU A 119 -8.76 17.87 6.46
N LEU A 120 -7.90 17.00 5.90
CA LEU A 120 -7.75 16.84 4.46
C LEU A 120 -8.78 15.90 3.85
N ALA A 121 -9.49 15.13 4.70
CA ALA A 121 -10.53 14.21 4.26
C ALA A 121 -11.65 14.91 3.50
N LYS A 122 -12.10 14.29 2.42
CA LYS A 122 -13.20 14.78 1.59
C LYS A 122 -14.53 14.48 2.29
N ALA A 123 -14.83 15.22 3.36
CA ALA A 123 -16.04 15.03 4.15
C ALA A 123 -17.33 15.13 3.31
N HIS A 124 -17.33 15.99 2.28
CA HIS A 124 -18.43 16.12 1.33
C HIS A 124 -18.62 14.91 0.41
N ALA A 125 -17.57 14.09 0.24
CA ALA A 125 -17.62 12.82 -0.47
C ALA A 125 -17.86 11.63 0.47
N GLY A 126 -18.16 11.88 1.76
CA GLY A 126 -18.43 10.84 2.76
C GLY A 126 -17.21 10.03 3.20
N GLN A 127 -16.00 10.54 2.97
CA GLN A 127 -14.77 9.86 3.39
C GLN A 127 -14.60 9.96 4.91
N PHE A 128 -14.67 8.82 5.60
CA PHE A 128 -14.39 8.69 7.02
C PHE A 128 -13.41 7.54 7.23
N PHE A 129 -12.32 7.81 7.94
CA PHE A 129 -11.34 6.78 8.27
C PHE A 129 -11.70 6.06 9.56
N THR A 130 -11.46 4.76 9.58
CA THR A 130 -11.57 3.95 10.78
C THR A 130 -10.54 4.42 11.82
N PRO A 131 -10.95 4.83 13.04
CA PRO A 131 -9.99 5.21 14.06
C PRO A 131 -9.03 4.06 14.38
N TYR A 132 -7.73 4.35 14.46
CA TYR A 132 -6.70 3.31 14.61
C TYR A 132 -6.93 2.30 15.75
N PRO A 133 -7.43 2.69 16.96
CA PRO A 133 -7.75 1.72 18.01
C PRO A 133 -8.81 0.68 17.60
N VAL A 134 -9.74 1.05 16.72
CA VAL A 134 -10.75 0.15 16.16
C VAL A 134 -10.08 -0.82 15.19
N SER A 135 -9.28 -0.32 14.23
CA SER A 135 -8.50 -1.15 13.31
C SER A 135 -7.62 -2.17 14.06
N ARG A 136 -6.95 -1.75 15.13
CA ARG A 136 -6.17 -2.63 16.00
C ARG A 136 -7.00 -3.71 16.68
N THR A 137 -8.17 -3.33 17.20
CA THR A 137 -9.08 -4.29 17.84
C THR A 137 -9.56 -5.33 16.83
N MET A 138 -9.92 -4.90 15.64
CA MET A 138 -10.36 -5.76 14.53
C MET A 138 -9.24 -6.71 14.10
N ALA A 139 -8.03 -6.20 13.89
CA ALA A 139 -6.87 -7.02 13.54
C ALA A 139 -6.61 -8.11 14.59
N MET A 140 -6.63 -7.77 15.88
CA MET A 140 -6.42 -8.77 16.94
C MET A 140 -7.52 -9.85 16.98
N LEU A 141 -8.74 -9.52 16.59
CA LEU A 141 -9.86 -10.47 16.54
C LEU A 141 -9.82 -11.38 15.32
N CYS A 142 -9.39 -10.86 14.16
CA CYS A 142 -9.40 -11.57 12.88
C CYS A 142 -8.15 -12.40 12.63
N MET A 143 -6.97 -11.96 13.12
CA MET A 143 -5.70 -12.62 12.79
C MET A 143 -5.52 -14.02 13.41
N GLY A 144 -6.34 -14.38 14.41
CA GLY A 144 -6.38 -15.75 14.95
C GLY A 144 -5.02 -16.29 15.42
N ASP A 145 -4.78 -17.59 15.23
CA ASP A 145 -3.48 -18.23 15.44
C ASP A 145 -2.66 -18.21 14.15
N LEU A 146 -1.85 -17.16 13.98
CA LEU A 146 -1.02 -17.01 12.80
C LEU A 146 0.09 -18.07 12.73
N LYS A 147 0.59 -18.57 13.86
CA LYS A 147 1.68 -19.56 13.87
C LYS A 147 1.24 -20.85 13.20
N THR A 148 0.04 -21.30 13.53
CA THR A 148 -0.55 -22.49 12.94
C THR A 148 -0.88 -22.27 11.45
N ALA A 149 -1.45 -21.11 11.10
CA ALA A 149 -1.72 -20.76 9.70
C ALA A 149 -0.43 -20.76 8.85
N ILE A 150 0.62 -20.09 9.33
CA ILE A 150 1.94 -20.03 8.67
C ILE A 150 2.58 -21.43 8.58
N ALA A 151 2.52 -22.25 9.63
CA ALA A 151 3.09 -23.60 9.59
C ALA A 151 2.40 -24.51 8.55
N GLN A 152 1.11 -24.30 8.30
CA GLN A 152 0.34 -25.06 7.33
C GLN A 152 0.47 -24.51 5.90
N GLN A 153 0.60 -23.19 5.76
CA GLN A 153 0.38 -22.48 4.48
C GLN A 153 1.61 -21.71 3.99
N GLY A 154 2.65 -21.56 4.81
CA GLY A 154 3.85 -20.79 4.51
C GLY A 154 3.66 -19.28 4.71
N ILE A 155 2.95 -18.63 3.77
CA ILE A 155 2.68 -17.19 3.79
C ILE A 155 1.16 -16.98 3.85
N VAL A 156 0.72 -16.02 4.68
CA VAL A 156 -0.69 -15.66 4.80
C VAL A 156 -0.96 -14.37 4.04
N THR A 157 -1.98 -14.35 3.18
CA THR A 157 -2.39 -13.15 2.45
C THR A 157 -3.58 -12.47 3.14
N ILE A 158 -3.49 -11.15 3.30
CA ILE A 158 -4.53 -10.29 3.90
C ILE A 158 -5.05 -9.35 2.82
N GLU A 159 -6.36 -9.30 2.66
CA GLU A 159 -6.99 -8.43 1.66
C GLU A 159 -7.79 -7.30 2.31
N GLU A 160 -7.62 -6.09 1.78
CA GLU A 160 -8.43 -4.91 2.12
C GLU A 160 -9.01 -4.28 0.83
N PRO A 161 -10.30 -4.53 0.51
CA PRO A 161 -10.97 -3.94 -0.66
C PRO A 161 -11.28 -2.43 -0.58
N ALA A 162 -11.17 -1.78 0.58
CA ALA A 162 -11.41 -0.34 0.74
C ALA A 162 -10.44 0.23 1.80
N VAL A 163 -9.16 0.17 1.47
CA VAL A 163 -8.05 0.23 2.44
C VAL A 163 -7.90 1.57 3.17
N GLY A 164 -8.40 2.66 2.60
CA GLY A 164 -8.22 4.02 3.10
C GLY A 164 -6.74 4.40 3.18
N SER A 165 -6.32 4.92 4.34
CA SER A 165 -4.91 5.23 4.62
C SER A 165 -4.03 3.99 4.80
N GLY A 166 -4.59 2.79 4.93
CA GLY A 166 -3.84 1.57 5.24
C GLY A 166 -3.85 1.18 6.72
N GLY A 167 -4.57 1.90 7.57
CA GLY A 167 -4.58 1.66 9.02
C GLY A 167 -4.97 0.24 9.43
N CYS A 168 -5.86 -0.43 8.70
CA CYS A 168 -6.23 -1.83 8.93
C CYS A 168 -5.05 -2.79 8.69
N LEU A 169 -4.29 -2.59 7.61
CA LEU A 169 -3.15 -3.43 7.26
C LEU A 169 -1.96 -3.18 8.19
N VAL A 170 -1.71 -1.92 8.56
CA VAL A 170 -0.72 -1.57 9.59
C VAL A 170 -1.08 -2.22 10.93
N ALA A 171 -2.36 -2.21 11.31
CA ALA A 171 -2.85 -2.90 12.50
C ALA A 171 -2.67 -4.42 12.43
N ALA A 172 -2.85 -5.03 11.26
CA ALA A 172 -2.61 -6.46 11.05
C ALA A 172 -1.14 -6.83 11.22
N ALA A 173 -0.22 -6.04 10.67
CA ALA A 173 1.22 -6.21 10.93
C ALA A 173 1.55 -6.09 12.42
N GLN A 174 0.98 -5.11 13.12
CA GLN A 174 1.15 -4.97 14.57
C GLN A 174 0.61 -6.18 15.35
N ALA A 175 -0.52 -6.75 14.93
CA ALA A 175 -1.07 -7.96 15.54
C ALA A 175 -0.14 -9.18 15.36
N ALA A 176 0.50 -9.32 14.19
CA ALA A 176 1.50 -10.36 13.96
C ALA A 176 2.74 -10.20 14.86
N TYR A 177 3.25 -8.97 14.99
CA TYR A 177 4.38 -8.70 15.91
C TYR A 177 4.05 -9.10 17.35
N LYS A 178 2.82 -8.85 17.82
CA LYS A 178 2.37 -9.28 19.17
C LYS A 178 2.33 -10.79 19.35
N GLN A 179 2.23 -11.56 18.27
CA GLN A 179 2.34 -13.03 18.29
C GLN A 179 3.78 -13.52 18.13
N HIS A 180 4.78 -12.61 18.15
CA HIS A 180 6.19 -12.89 17.89
C HIS A 180 6.46 -13.44 16.48
N ILE A 181 5.69 -12.97 15.50
CA ILE A 181 5.87 -13.28 14.09
C ILE A 181 6.34 -12.01 13.38
N ASP A 182 7.33 -12.14 12.49
CA ASP A 182 7.76 -11.04 11.64
C ASP A 182 6.87 -10.97 10.38
N PRO A 183 5.95 -10.00 10.27
CA PRO A 183 5.03 -9.90 9.15
C PRO A 183 5.73 -9.68 7.81
N ARG A 184 6.98 -9.20 7.80
CA ARG A 184 7.73 -8.90 6.57
C ARG A 184 8.07 -10.16 5.77
N CYS A 185 8.17 -11.31 6.45
CA CYS A 185 8.46 -12.60 5.81
C CYS A 185 7.29 -13.59 5.86
N SER A 186 6.25 -13.30 6.63
CA SER A 186 5.13 -14.23 6.83
C SER A 186 3.79 -13.75 6.28
N LEU A 187 3.64 -12.44 5.99
CA LEU A 187 2.41 -11.85 5.49
C LEU A 187 2.62 -11.25 4.10
N GLN A 188 1.62 -11.41 3.26
CA GLN A 188 1.43 -10.64 2.04
C GLN A 188 0.11 -9.86 2.11
N MET A 189 0.05 -8.70 1.47
CA MET A 189 -1.12 -7.82 1.59
C MET A 189 -1.61 -7.34 0.23
N ARG A 190 -2.91 -7.48 -0.02
CA ARG A 190 -3.60 -6.88 -1.18
C ARG A 190 -4.48 -5.75 -0.69
N ALA A 191 -4.31 -4.57 -1.28
CA ALA A 191 -5.05 -3.39 -0.91
C ALA A 191 -5.67 -2.75 -2.14
N VAL A 192 -6.92 -2.31 -2.05
CA VAL A 192 -7.59 -1.54 -3.10
C VAL A 192 -8.23 -0.30 -2.49
N ASP A 193 -8.05 0.86 -3.14
CA ASP A 193 -8.85 2.05 -2.84
C ASP A 193 -9.26 2.80 -4.10
N ILE A 194 -10.42 3.44 -4.03
CA ILE A 194 -10.94 4.29 -5.10
C ILE A 194 -10.31 5.70 -5.08
N ASP A 195 -9.80 6.14 -3.92
CA ASP A 195 -9.19 7.44 -3.75
C ASP A 195 -7.66 7.36 -3.93
N ARG A 196 -7.14 8.27 -4.78
CA ARG A 196 -5.71 8.32 -5.11
C ARG A 196 -4.81 8.64 -3.92
N ASP A 197 -5.26 9.49 -3.00
CA ASP A 197 -4.48 9.83 -1.82
C ASP A 197 -4.45 8.64 -0.84
N CYS A 198 -5.57 7.92 -0.70
CA CYS A 198 -5.65 6.67 0.07
C CYS A 198 -4.71 5.59 -0.47
N PHE A 199 -4.73 5.39 -1.79
CA PHE A 199 -3.78 4.53 -2.49
C PHE A 199 -2.32 4.89 -2.17
N ASN A 200 -1.93 6.17 -2.31
CA ASN A 200 -0.56 6.59 -2.07
C ASN A 200 -0.18 6.51 -0.58
N MET A 201 -1.06 6.91 0.34
CA MET A 201 -0.83 6.79 1.79
C MET A 201 -0.60 5.32 2.17
N THR A 202 -1.46 4.43 1.73
CA THR A 202 -1.31 2.99 1.97
C THR A 202 0.02 2.48 1.42
N TYR A 203 0.34 2.83 0.16
CA TYR A 203 1.59 2.39 -0.48
C TYR A 203 2.84 2.85 0.30
N ILE A 204 2.88 4.12 0.71
CA ILE A 204 4.00 4.69 1.47
C ILE A 204 4.13 3.96 2.81
N GLN A 205 3.03 3.80 3.56
CA GLN A 205 3.09 3.18 4.89
C GLN A 205 3.59 1.74 4.82
N LEU A 206 3.06 0.93 3.89
CA LEU A 206 3.47 -0.46 3.74
C LEU A 206 4.93 -0.58 3.25
N SER A 207 5.36 0.30 2.34
CA SER A 207 6.74 0.34 1.85
C SER A 207 7.74 0.70 2.95
N CYS A 208 7.44 1.71 3.78
CA CYS A 208 8.29 2.12 4.90
C CYS A 208 8.37 1.05 6.00
N LEU A 209 7.28 0.32 6.25
CA LEU A 209 7.25 -0.80 7.20
C LEU A 209 7.96 -2.06 6.68
N GLY A 210 8.32 -2.08 5.40
CA GLY A 210 8.94 -3.23 4.76
C GLY A 210 8.02 -4.42 4.54
N LEU A 211 6.71 -4.16 4.39
CA LEU A 211 5.70 -5.20 4.23
C LEU A 211 5.56 -5.58 2.75
N GLN A 212 5.38 -6.87 2.48
CA GLN A 212 5.10 -7.35 1.13
C GLN A 212 3.64 -7.05 0.77
N ALA A 213 3.42 -6.09 -0.12
CA ALA A 213 2.09 -5.70 -0.54
C ALA A 213 1.98 -5.33 -2.02
N ILE A 214 0.79 -5.52 -2.58
CA ILE A 214 0.31 -4.89 -3.81
C ILE A 214 -0.84 -3.95 -3.45
N VAL A 215 -0.69 -2.68 -3.81
CA VAL A 215 -1.72 -1.65 -3.60
C VAL A 215 -2.27 -1.26 -4.96
N SER A 216 -3.59 -1.19 -5.10
CA SER A 216 -4.30 -0.90 -6.33
C SER A 216 -5.20 0.32 -6.18
N HIS A 217 -5.09 1.26 -7.12
CA HIS A 217 -6.04 2.34 -7.30
C HIS A 217 -7.12 1.83 -8.24
N GLY A 218 -8.31 1.63 -7.72
CA GLY A 218 -9.37 0.92 -8.42
C GLY A 218 -10.71 0.98 -7.70
N ASN A 219 -11.75 0.49 -8.36
CA ASN A 219 -13.07 0.33 -7.79
C ASN A 219 -13.35 -1.15 -7.57
N THR A 220 -13.35 -1.56 -6.30
CA THR A 220 -13.56 -2.95 -5.90
C THR A 220 -14.93 -3.49 -6.26
N LEU A 221 -15.96 -2.64 -6.36
CA LEU A 221 -17.30 -3.08 -6.74
C LEU A 221 -17.40 -3.38 -8.24
N THR A 222 -16.69 -2.63 -9.08
CA THR A 222 -16.66 -2.85 -10.53
C THR A 222 -15.52 -3.75 -10.98
N LEU A 223 -14.61 -4.10 -10.06
CA LEU A 223 -13.36 -4.83 -10.31
C LEU A 223 -12.44 -4.11 -11.31
N GLU A 224 -12.61 -2.80 -11.47
CA GLU A 224 -11.75 -1.98 -12.33
C GLU A 224 -10.49 -1.56 -11.55
N THR A 225 -9.32 -1.85 -12.10
CA THR A 225 -8.04 -1.34 -11.60
C THR A 225 -7.48 -0.33 -12.59
N TRP A 226 -7.12 0.86 -12.12
CA TRP A 226 -6.48 1.89 -12.96
C TRP A 226 -4.96 1.87 -12.85
N GLU A 227 -4.45 1.56 -11.66
CA GLU A 227 -3.02 1.40 -11.39
C GLU A 227 -2.82 0.41 -10.25
N ALA A 228 -1.79 -0.42 -10.33
CA ALA A 228 -1.34 -1.26 -9.23
C ALA A 228 0.16 -1.06 -9.03
N ARG A 229 0.58 -0.95 -7.77
CA ARG A 229 1.99 -0.80 -7.37
C ARG A 229 2.35 -1.86 -6.34
N PRO A 230 3.29 -2.77 -6.66
CA PRO A 230 3.91 -3.63 -5.67
C PRO A 230 4.93 -2.82 -4.87
N THR A 231 4.98 -3.08 -3.57
CA THR A 231 6.05 -2.63 -2.68
C THR A 231 7.39 -3.19 -3.14
N MET A 232 8.48 -2.50 -2.79
CA MET A 232 9.84 -2.97 -3.09
C MET A 232 10.05 -4.41 -2.60
N GLN A 233 9.61 -4.72 -1.39
CA GLN A 233 9.83 -6.00 -0.73
C GLN A 233 9.14 -7.14 -1.50
N LEU A 234 7.92 -6.92 -1.99
CA LEU A 234 7.23 -7.91 -2.81
C LEU A 234 7.92 -8.12 -4.16
N ARG A 235 8.42 -7.04 -4.79
CA ARG A 235 9.16 -7.16 -6.05
C ARG A 235 10.45 -7.95 -5.90
N CYS A 236 11.22 -7.68 -4.84
CA CYS A 236 12.44 -8.44 -4.55
C CYS A 236 12.13 -9.91 -4.25
N PHE A 237 11.02 -10.19 -3.56
CA PHE A 237 10.55 -11.56 -3.34
C PHE A 237 10.23 -12.28 -4.66
N TRP A 238 9.53 -11.62 -5.59
CA TRP A 238 9.26 -12.19 -6.92
C TRP A 238 10.53 -12.48 -7.71
N GLN A 239 11.45 -11.52 -7.75
CA GLN A 239 12.74 -11.72 -8.42
C GLN A 239 13.49 -12.93 -7.84
N TRP A 240 13.56 -13.04 -6.51
CA TRP A 240 14.19 -14.18 -5.84
C TRP A 240 13.51 -15.51 -6.20
N MET A 241 12.17 -15.54 -6.27
CA MET A 241 11.45 -16.76 -6.69
C MET A 241 11.75 -17.12 -8.15
N ASP A 242 11.88 -16.13 -9.03
CA ASP A 242 12.22 -16.35 -10.44
C ASP A 242 13.64 -16.89 -10.59
N GLU A 243 14.62 -16.28 -9.90
CA GLU A 243 16.02 -16.68 -9.92
C GLU A 243 16.25 -18.09 -9.35
N THR A 244 15.46 -18.49 -8.36
CA THR A 244 15.52 -19.83 -7.75
C THR A 244 14.69 -20.87 -8.50
N GLY A 245 13.91 -20.45 -9.52
CA GLY A 245 12.98 -21.32 -10.23
C GLY A 245 11.73 -21.71 -9.43
N LEU A 246 11.56 -21.18 -8.22
CA LEU A 246 10.40 -21.44 -7.36
C LEU A 246 9.11 -20.93 -7.98
N SER A 247 9.15 -19.84 -8.75
CA SER A 247 7.96 -19.33 -9.45
C SER A 247 7.31 -20.39 -10.33
N ARG A 248 8.11 -21.20 -11.04
CA ARG A 248 7.60 -22.31 -11.87
C ARG A 248 6.96 -23.41 -11.03
N VAL A 249 7.54 -23.73 -9.89
CA VAL A 249 7.01 -24.76 -8.97
C VAL A 249 5.68 -24.30 -8.37
N VAL A 250 5.61 -23.05 -7.89
CA VAL A 250 4.40 -22.45 -7.33
C VAL A 250 3.29 -22.42 -8.38
N TRP A 251 3.61 -21.97 -9.60
CA TRP A 251 2.67 -21.95 -10.72
C TRP A 251 2.15 -23.36 -11.06
N MET A 252 3.04 -24.37 -11.16
CA MET A 252 2.64 -25.76 -11.40
C MET A 252 1.73 -26.30 -10.29
N HIS A 253 2.08 -26.07 -9.03
CA HIS A 253 1.27 -26.49 -7.89
C HIS A 253 -0.13 -25.86 -7.95
N ARG A 254 -0.24 -24.58 -8.29
CA ARG A 254 -1.54 -23.90 -8.40
C ARG A 254 -2.39 -24.49 -9.54
N LEU A 255 -1.80 -24.75 -10.71
CA LEU A 255 -2.51 -25.42 -11.79
C LEU A 255 -3.04 -26.79 -11.37
N MET A 256 -2.24 -27.56 -10.63
CA MET A 256 -2.67 -28.85 -10.09
C MET A 256 -3.84 -28.69 -9.10
N GLN A 257 -3.78 -27.71 -8.20
CA GLN A 257 -4.87 -27.42 -7.25
C GLN A 257 -6.15 -26.99 -7.98
N GLN A 258 -6.06 -26.10 -8.97
CA GLN A 258 -7.22 -25.70 -9.77
C GLN A 258 -7.84 -26.86 -10.53
N ALA A 259 -7.01 -27.77 -11.07
CA ALA A 259 -7.50 -28.99 -11.70
C ALA A 259 -8.22 -29.90 -10.70
N LEU A 260 -7.68 -30.07 -9.48
CA LEU A 260 -8.31 -30.83 -8.40
C LEU A 260 -9.64 -30.21 -7.93
N ASP A 261 -9.71 -28.87 -7.82
CA ASP A 261 -10.93 -28.14 -7.44
C ASP A 261 -12.03 -28.23 -8.51
N LEU A 262 -11.65 -28.33 -9.79
CA LEU A 262 -12.59 -28.58 -10.91
C LEU A 262 -13.13 -30.02 -10.91
N GLU A 263 -12.36 -30.97 -10.35
CA GLU A 263 -12.77 -32.37 -10.20
C GLU A 263 -13.59 -32.63 -8.92
N ALA A 264 -13.62 -31.68 -7.97
CA ALA A 264 -14.47 -31.77 -6.79
C ALA A 264 -15.96 -31.69 -7.21
N PRO A 265 -16.82 -32.66 -6.84
CA PRO A 265 -18.21 -32.64 -7.24
C PRO A 265 -18.89 -31.39 -6.68
N ALA A 266 -19.50 -30.61 -7.57
CA ALA A 266 -20.34 -29.48 -7.19
C ALA A 266 -21.36 -29.96 -6.15
N VAL A 267 -21.23 -29.49 -4.91
CA VAL A 267 -22.26 -29.68 -3.89
C VAL A 267 -23.52 -29.02 -4.45
N THR A 268 -24.44 -29.84 -4.93
CA THR A 268 -25.72 -29.39 -5.46
C THR A 268 -26.50 -28.78 -4.31
N ALA A 269 -26.48 -27.45 -4.23
CA ALA A 269 -27.37 -26.71 -3.36
C ALA A 269 -28.81 -27.03 -3.79
N ASN A 270 -29.52 -27.70 -2.90
CA ASN A 270 -30.90 -28.14 -3.07
C ASN A 270 -31.78 -26.91 -3.41
N PRO A 271 -32.54 -26.87 -4.54
CA PRO A 271 -33.22 -25.66 -5.00
C PRO A 271 -34.54 -25.34 -4.28
N ALA A 272 -34.74 -25.84 -3.05
CA ALA A 272 -35.98 -25.67 -2.30
C ALA A 272 -35.88 -24.58 -1.22
N SER A 273 -35.65 -23.33 -1.62
CA SER A 273 -36.02 -22.15 -0.83
C SER A 273 -35.93 -20.88 -1.68
N ALA A 274 -37.05 -20.52 -2.32
CA ALA A 274 -37.22 -19.20 -2.92
C ALA A 274 -37.06 -18.12 -1.83
N PRO A 275 -36.39 -16.99 -2.09
CA PRO A 275 -36.32 -15.91 -1.11
C PRO A 275 -37.71 -15.26 -0.97
N ALA A 276 -38.25 -15.32 0.25
CA ALA A 276 -39.41 -14.55 0.65
C ALA A 276 -39.13 -13.05 0.44
N GLN A 277 -40.16 -12.31 0.01
CA GLN A 277 -40.15 -10.87 -0.20
C GLN A 277 -39.46 -10.11 0.95
N LEU A 278 -38.59 -9.16 0.59
CA LEU A 278 -37.88 -8.30 1.54
C LEU A 278 -38.88 -7.56 2.45
N PRO A 279 -38.80 -7.71 3.78
CA PRO A 279 -39.64 -6.97 4.69
C PRO A 279 -39.23 -5.49 4.72
N THR A 280 -40.22 -4.61 4.64
CA THR A 280 -40.06 -3.16 4.78
C THR A 280 -39.57 -2.83 6.19
N TYR A 281 -38.48 -2.08 6.29
CA TYR A 281 -37.85 -1.73 7.56
C TYR A 281 -38.71 -0.73 8.35
N LYS A 282 -39.26 -1.16 9.50
CA LYS A 282 -39.73 -0.28 10.58
C LYS A 282 -38.68 -0.26 11.69
N GLN A 283 -38.30 0.92 12.17
CA GLN A 283 -37.28 1.08 13.22
C GLN A 283 -37.65 0.30 14.49
N PRO A 284 -36.73 -0.49 15.09
CA PRO A 284 -37.06 -1.30 16.25
C PRO A 284 -36.80 -0.58 17.59
N SER A 285 -37.75 -0.79 18.50
CA SER A 285 -37.60 -0.55 19.94
C SER A 285 -36.66 -1.58 20.58
N ARG A 286 -35.96 -1.13 21.62
CA ARG A 286 -34.83 -1.80 22.28
C ARG A 286 -35.24 -3.09 23.01
N LYS A 287 -34.63 -4.25 22.69
CA LYS A 287 -34.29 -5.33 23.65
C LYS A 287 -33.32 -6.41 23.08
N THR A 288 -32.31 -6.70 23.90
CA THR A 288 -31.39 -7.87 24.03
C THR A 288 -30.94 -8.65 22.77
N LYS A 289 -29.63 -8.58 22.44
CA LYS A 289 -28.97 -9.27 21.32
C LYS A 289 -28.38 -10.65 21.72
N LYS A 290 -28.69 -11.66 20.90
CA LYS A 290 -27.94 -12.93 20.70
C LYS A 290 -26.54 -12.64 20.13
N PRO A 291 -25.56 -13.57 20.25
CA PRO A 291 -24.17 -13.31 19.85
C PRO A 291 -24.08 -13.05 18.34
N SER A 292 -23.49 -11.91 17.99
CA SER A 292 -23.24 -11.49 16.61
C SER A 292 -22.08 -12.28 16.01
N ARG A 293 -22.25 -12.73 14.76
CA ARG A 293 -21.14 -13.19 13.90
C ARG A 293 -20.02 -12.15 13.94
N LYS A 294 -18.79 -12.62 14.17
CA LYS A 294 -17.59 -11.78 14.19
C LYS A 294 -17.40 -11.14 12.81
N PRO A 295 -16.94 -9.88 12.71
CA PRO A 295 -16.49 -9.34 11.45
C PRO A 295 -15.24 -10.10 10.98
N GLU A 296 -15.17 -10.39 9.69
CA GLU A 296 -14.15 -11.26 9.08
C GLU A 296 -13.30 -10.39 8.15
N LEU A 297 -12.00 -10.27 8.44
CA LEU A 297 -11.04 -9.87 7.41
C LEU A 297 -10.85 -11.09 6.50
N GLN A 298 -10.95 -10.89 5.20
CA GLN A 298 -10.82 -11.99 4.25
C GLN A 298 -9.34 -12.38 4.16
N LEU A 299 -8.98 -13.45 4.86
CA LEU A 299 -7.68 -14.09 4.75
C LEU A 299 -7.74 -15.01 3.54
N SER A 300 -6.92 -14.73 2.53
CA SER A 300 -6.81 -15.55 1.33
C SER A 300 -5.48 -16.29 1.32
N LEU A 301 -5.49 -17.45 0.66
CA LEU A 301 -4.39 -18.42 0.62
C LEU A 301 -3.51 -18.26 -0.62
N THR A 302 -3.63 -17.13 -1.32
CA THR A 302 -3.02 -16.94 -2.63
C THR A 302 -1.79 -16.06 -2.49
N LEU A 303 -0.61 -16.61 -2.83
CA LEU A 303 0.59 -15.81 -3.03
C LEU A 303 0.30 -14.74 -4.08
N LEU A 304 0.65 -13.50 -3.75
CA LEU A 304 0.58 -12.40 -4.70
C LEU A 304 1.58 -12.64 -5.81
N GLU A 305 1.18 -12.41 -7.05
CA GLU A 305 1.99 -12.66 -8.23
C GLU A 305 2.01 -11.45 -9.18
N PRO A 306 2.98 -11.35 -10.09
CA PRO A 306 3.03 -10.27 -11.07
C PRO A 306 1.76 -10.16 -11.93
N GLU A 307 1.06 -11.27 -12.18
CA GLU A 307 -0.20 -11.31 -12.92
C GLU A 307 -1.31 -10.47 -12.25
N ASP A 308 -1.24 -10.28 -10.93
CA ASP A 308 -2.18 -9.43 -10.20
C ASP A 308 -2.12 -7.95 -10.59
N LEU A 309 -1.01 -7.52 -11.20
CA LEU A 309 -0.85 -6.19 -11.77
C LEU A 309 -1.66 -6.02 -13.07
N THR A 310 -1.96 -7.11 -13.77
CA THR A 310 -2.51 -7.09 -15.14
C THR A 310 -4.03 -7.00 -15.23
N SER A 311 -4.73 -7.03 -14.09
CA SER A 311 -6.17 -6.70 -14.01
C SER A 311 -6.47 -5.22 -14.31
N ALA A 312 -5.44 -4.38 -14.45
CA ALA A 312 -5.58 -2.98 -14.82
C ALA A 312 -5.97 -2.82 -16.30
N ARG A 313 -7.28 -2.73 -16.58
CA ARG A 313 -7.75 -2.32 -17.91
C ARG A 313 -7.39 -0.86 -18.12
N SER A 314 -6.62 -0.58 -19.17
CA SER A 314 -6.32 0.78 -19.59
C SER A 314 -7.60 1.48 -20.08
N SER A 315 -8.24 2.27 -19.23
CA SER A 315 -9.30 3.20 -19.62
C SER A 315 -8.69 4.51 -20.18
N PRO A 316 -9.33 5.19 -21.15
CA PRO A 316 -8.73 6.35 -21.81
C PRO A 316 -8.64 7.55 -20.86
N GLN A 317 -7.47 8.19 -20.79
CA GLN A 317 -7.31 9.43 -20.03
C GLN A 317 -8.27 10.54 -20.52
N PRO A 318 -8.74 11.44 -19.63
CA PRO A 318 -9.46 12.63 -20.06
C PRO A 318 -8.57 13.49 -20.95
N ARG A 319 -9.09 13.85 -22.13
CA ARG A 319 -8.38 14.66 -23.13
C ARG A 319 -7.89 15.97 -22.51
N SER A 320 -6.57 16.14 -22.43
CA SER A 320 -5.95 17.44 -22.28
C SER A 320 -6.20 18.30 -23.55
N PRO A 321 -6.32 19.63 -23.42
CA PRO A 321 -6.55 20.50 -24.56
C PRO A 321 -5.36 20.43 -25.53
N LYS A 322 -5.66 20.19 -26.81
CA LYS A 322 -4.67 20.11 -27.89
C LYS A 322 -3.89 21.43 -27.99
N LEU A 323 -2.58 21.37 -27.76
CA LEU A 323 -1.65 22.41 -28.21
C LEU A 323 -1.41 22.28 -29.73
N PRO A 324 -1.14 23.38 -30.46
CA PRO A 324 -0.98 23.35 -31.91
C PRO A 324 0.26 22.55 -32.33
N THR A 325 0.08 21.69 -33.33
CA THR A 325 1.13 20.86 -33.92
C THR A 325 2.10 21.71 -34.74
N GLU A 326 3.27 22.07 -34.20
CA GLU A 326 4.41 22.44 -35.03
C GLU A 326 5.14 21.19 -35.49
N GLN A 327 5.31 21.06 -36.81
CA GLN A 327 5.93 19.94 -37.48
C GLN A 327 7.43 19.93 -37.20
N PHE A 328 7.89 19.00 -36.35
CA PHE A 328 9.31 18.72 -36.17
C PHE A 328 9.77 17.76 -37.28
N GLN A 329 10.56 18.24 -38.25
CA GLN A 329 11.25 17.38 -39.20
C GLN A 329 12.50 16.76 -38.54
N PRO A 330 12.74 15.44 -38.66
CA PRO A 330 13.92 14.82 -38.09
C PRO A 330 15.18 15.16 -38.91
N ALA A 331 16.25 15.58 -38.23
CA ALA A 331 17.57 15.79 -38.83
C ALA A 331 18.22 14.45 -39.24
N PRO A 332 19.02 14.41 -40.32
CA PRO A 332 19.59 13.18 -40.86
C PRO A 332 20.70 12.61 -39.96
N ILE A 333 20.69 11.28 -39.83
CA ILE A 333 21.65 10.47 -39.08
C ILE A 333 23.01 10.52 -39.77
N ALA A 334 24.02 11.06 -39.08
CA ALA A 334 25.41 10.97 -39.51
C ALA A 334 25.93 9.54 -39.29
N GLN A 335 26.30 8.88 -40.38
CA GLN A 335 27.03 7.60 -40.39
C GLN A 335 28.43 7.82 -39.80
N LEU A 336 28.72 7.20 -38.66
CA LEU A 336 30.09 7.04 -38.17
C LEU A 336 30.74 5.85 -38.88
N SER A 337 31.55 6.18 -39.88
CA SER A 337 32.49 5.29 -40.54
C SER A 337 33.56 4.80 -39.57
N LEU A 338 33.62 3.49 -39.39
CA LEU A 338 34.82 2.79 -38.94
C LEU A 338 35.95 3.00 -39.96
N LEU A 339 37.19 3.17 -39.46
CA LEU A 339 38.47 2.63 -39.96
C LEU A 339 39.65 3.54 -39.54
N PRO A 340 40.90 3.05 -39.52
CA PRO A 340 41.37 1.66 -39.57
C PRO A 340 41.95 1.15 -38.24
#